data_AF-A0A4Q5KXW6-F1
#
_entry.id   AF-A0A4Q5KXW6-F1
#
_cell.length_a   1.000
_cell.length_b   1.000
_cell.length_c   1.000
_cell.angle_alpha   90.00
_cell.angle_beta   90.00
_cell.angle_gamma   90.00
#
_symmetry.space_group_name_H-M   'P 1'
#
loop_
_entity.id
_entity.type
_entity.pdbx_description
1 polymer ?
#
loop_
_entity_poly.entity_id
_entity_poly.type
_entity_poly.pdbx_seq_one_letter_code
_entity_poly.pdbx_strand_id
1 'polypeptide(L)'
;MTKKVSKDDLIAVERYKFILEKIKYLDSLHQIHFAVIYKVLTALISFIIIVIFSGIEEKIKPATVEFSVQAAGMILIFTCLFFFAMSCAILSSWRDYRIEEVDFLSTIDTKVERKLPSSDISWRWNEIQFIALLITLCLLGVIIFMYPKIITNLF
;
A
#
# COMPACT_ATOMS: atom_id res chain seq x y z
N MET A 1 15.08 -40.99 24.31
CA MET A 1 13.67 -40.84 24.74
C MET A 1 12.96 -39.92 23.76
N THR A 2 12.20 -40.46 22.80
CA THR A 2 11.32 -39.68 21.92
C THR A 2 10.12 -39.23 22.74
N LYS A 3 10.10 -37.94 23.12
CA LYS A 3 8.96 -37.33 23.81
C LYS A 3 7.75 -37.49 22.88
N LYS A 4 6.74 -38.25 23.31
CA LYS A 4 5.51 -38.45 22.53
C LYS A 4 4.83 -37.09 22.41
N VAL A 5 4.77 -36.57 21.19
CA VAL A 5 4.10 -35.28 20.89
C VAL A 5 2.63 -35.43 21.26
N SER A 6 2.13 -34.56 22.14
CA SER A 6 0.70 -34.56 22.50
C SER A 6 -0.15 -34.08 21.32
N LYS A 7 -1.41 -34.48 21.26
CA LYS A 7 -2.37 -33.91 20.29
C LYS A 7 -2.50 -32.39 20.48
N ASP A 8 -2.39 -31.92 21.72
CA ASP A 8 -2.46 -30.50 22.04
C ASP A 8 -1.26 -29.73 21.46
N ASP A 9 -0.07 -30.34 21.46
CA ASP A 9 1.14 -29.77 20.84
C ASP A 9 0.97 -29.63 19.33
N LEU A 10 0.31 -30.60 18.68
CA LEU A 10 0.03 -30.57 17.23
C LEU A 10 -0.93 -29.45 16.87
N ILE A 11 -2.03 -29.31 17.62
CA ILE A 11 -3.02 -28.23 17.43
C ILE A 11 -2.36 -26.86 17.65
N ALA A 12 -1.50 -26.74 18.65
CA ALA A 12 -0.76 -25.52 18.92
C ALA A 12 0.15 -25.13 17.74
N VAL A 13 0.88 -26.09 17.18
CA VAL A 13 1.73 -25.87 15.99
C VAL A 13 0.90 -25.47 14.77
N GLU A 14 -0.26 -26.08 14.55
CA GLU A 14 -1.16 -25.72 13.46
C GLU A 14 -1.70 -24.30 13.59
N ARG A 15 -2.14 -23.91 14.80
CA ARG A 15 -2.59 -22.53 15.06
C ARG A 15 -1.48 -21.52 14.83
N TYR A 16 -0.26 -21.80 15.28
CA TYR A 16 0.88 -20.93 15.03
C TYR A 16 1.20 -20.79 13.54
N LYS A 17 1.18 -21.90 12.78
CA LYS A 17 1.36 -21.88 11.33
C LYS A 17 0.31 -21.03 10.63
N PHE A 18 -0.94 -21.13 11.06
CA PHE A 18 -2.03 -20.32 10.53
C PHE A 18 -1.78 -18.81 10.74
N ILE A 19 -1.38 -18.39 11.94
CA ILE A 19 -1.07 -16.98 12.24
C ILE A 19 0.06 -16.48 11.34
N LEU A 20 1.15 -17.25 11.22
CA LEU A 20 2.28 -16.89 10.35
C LEU A 20 1.89 -16.80 8.87
N GLU A 21 1.01 -17.69 8.40
CA GLU A 21 0.51 -17.66 7.03
C GLU A 21 -0.33 -16.41 6.75
N LYS A 22 -1.15 -15.97 7.72
CA LYS A 22 -1.91 -14.71 7.62
C LYS A 22 -1.00 -13.49 7.57
N ILE A 23 0.03 -13.44 8.42
CA ILE A 23 1.01 -12.35 8.39
C ILE A 23 1.72 -12.31 7.03
N LYS A 24 2.21 -13.45 6.54
CA LYS A 24 2.87 -13.54 5.22
C LYS A 24 1.94 -13.13 4.07
N TYR A 25 0.65 -13.49 4.16
CA TYR A 25 -0.34 -13.08 3.18
C TYR A 25 -0.53 -11.56 3.17
N LEU A 26 -0.62 -10.91 4.35
CA LEU A 26 -0.70 -9.46 4.45
C LEU A 26 0.54 -8.76 3.84
N ASP A 27 1.74 -9.28 4.09
CA ASP A 27 2.97 -8.79 3.47
C ASP A 27 2.93 -8.91 1.93
N SER A 28 2.35 -10.00 1.41
CA SER A 28 2.20 -10.20 -0.03
C SER A 28 1.21 -9.21 -0.67
N LEU A 29 0.14 -8.86 0.03
CA LEU A 29 -0.82 -7.85 -0.43
C LEU A 29 -0.17 -6.48 -0.55
N HIS A 30 0.74 -6.14 0.36
CA HIS A 30 1.49 -4.89 0.30
C HIS A 30 2.30 -4.78 -1.00
N GLN A 31 3.01 -5.85 -1.39
CA GLN A 31 3.77 -5.90 -2.65
C GLN A 31 2.86 -5.78 -3.87
N ILE A 32 1.70 -6.42 -3.84
CA ILE A 32 0.70 -6.32 -4.91
C ILE A 32 0.19 -4.88 -5.04
N HIS A 33 -0.13 -4.23 -3.93
CA HIS A 33 -0.59 -2.84 -3.93
C HIS A 33 0.46 -1.89 -4.51
N PHE A 34 1.73 -2.09 -4.15
CA PHE A 34 2.83 -1.32 -4.72
C PHE A 34 2.93 -1.50 -6.25
N ALA A 35 2.85 -2.74 -6.73
CA ALA A 35 2.90 -3.04 -8.15
C ALA A 35 1.71 -2.44 -8.93
N VAL A 36 0.51 -2.42 -8.33
CA VAL A 36 -0.67 -1.81 -8.94
C VAL A 36 -0.52 -0.28 -9.01
N ILE A 37 -0.09 0.37 -7.93
CA ILE A 37 0.18 1.81 -7.93
C ILE A 37 1.22 2.18 -8.99
N TYR A 38 2.31 1.42 -9.10
CA TYR A 38 3.31 1.63 -10.14
C TYR A 38 2.69 1.59 -11.54
N LYS A 39 1.88 0.57 -11.85
CA LYS A 39 1.20 0.44 -13.14
C LYS A 39 0.24 1.61 -13.42
N VAL A 40 -0.53 2.04 -12.41
CA VAL A 40 -1.43 3.19 -12.55
C VAL A 40 -0.64 4.47 -12.82
N LEU A 41 0.45 4.71 -12.10
CA LEU A 41 1.32 5.86 -12.33
C LEU A 41 1.91 5.84 -13.74
N THR A 42 2.45 4.70 -14.19
CA THR A 42 2.95 4.58 -15.56
C THR A 42 1.87 4.90 -16.58
N ALA A 43 0.66 4.35 -16.43
CA ALA A 43 -0.46 4.61 -17.33
C ALA A 43 -0.87 6.09 -17.36
N LEU A 44 -0.97 6.74 -16.19
CA LEU A 44 -1.34 8.16 -16.09
C LEU A 44 -0.25 9.06 -16.69
N ILE A 45 1.02 8.79 -16.42
CA ILE A 45 2.13 9.56 -16.97
C ILE A 45 2.16 9.42 -18.50
N SER A 46 2.06 8.18 -19.02
CA SER A 46 2.01 7.94 -20.46
C SER A 46 0.81 8.65 -21.11
N PHE A 47 -0.36 8.61 -20.47
CA PHE A 47 -1.54 9.32 -20.93
C PHE A 47 -1.33 10.83 -21.00
N ILE A 48 -0.80 11.44 -19.93
CA ILE A 48 -0.52 12.89 -19.88
C ILE A 48 0.47 13.28 -20.99
N ILE A 49 1.54 12.50 -21.19
CA ILE A 49 2.51 12.75 -22.26
C ILE A 49 1.83 12.76 -23.63
N ILE A 50 1.02 11.74 -23.94
CA ILE A 50 0.31 11.64 -25.23
C ILE A 50 -0.63 12.83 -25.43
N VAL A 51 -1.36 13.22 -24.39
CA VAL A 51 -2.29 14.36 -24.43
C VAL A 51 -1.53 15.66 -24.70
N ILE A 52 -0.41 15.90 -24.02
CA ILE A 52 0.41 17.11 -24.22
C ILE A 52 0.95 17.14 -25.65
N PHE A 53 1.56 16.06 -26.13
CA PHE A 53 2.07 15.98 -27.51
C PHE A 53 0.98 16.21 -28.55
N SER A 54 -0.20 15.62 -28.35
CA SER A 54 -1.35 15.84 -29.23
C SER A 54 -1.83 17.30 -29.22
N GLY A 55 -1.69 17.99 -28.09
CA GLY A 55 -1.97 19.42 -27.96
C GLY A 55 -0.97 20.29 -28.71
N ILE A 56 0.32 19.97 -28.61
CA ILE A 56 1.42 20.67 -29.31
C ILE A 56 1.27 20.52 -30.84
N GLU A 57 0.90 19.32 -31.30
CA GLU A 57 0.64 19.05 -32.72
C GLU A 57 -0.71 19.60 -33.21
N GLU A 58 -1.43 20.37 -32.38
CA GLU A 58 -2.75 20.94 -32.66
C GLU A 58 -3.82 19.91 -33.06
N LYS A 59 -3.60 18.62 -32.76
CA LYS A 59 -4.57 17.54 -33.03
C LYS A 59 -5.80 17.61 -32.13
N ILE A 60 -5.65 18.22 -30.96
CA ILE A 60 -6.71 18.42 -29.97
C ILE A 60 -6.75 19.87 -29.49
N LYS A 61 -7.93 20.31 -29.05
CA LYS A 61 -8.12 21.68 -28.53
C LYS A 61 -7.40 21.85 -27.17
N PRO A 62 -6.88 23.03 -26.85
CA PRO A 62 -6.27 23.31 -25.54
C PRO A 62 -7.19 22.99 -24.36
N ALA A 63 -8.49 23.25 -24.50
CA ALA A 63 -9.49 22.90 -23.49
C ALA A 63 -9.57 21.38 -23.22
N THR A 64 -9.35 20.56 -24.25
CA THR A 64 -9.32 19.10 -24.12
C THR A 64 -8.05 18.66 -23.38
N VAL A 65 -6.90 19.29 -23.65
CA VAL A 65 -5.64 19.03 -22.92
C VAL A 65 -5.82 19.32 -21.43
N GLU A 66 -6.35 20.50 -21.09
CA GLU A 66 -6.57 20.91 -19.70
C GLU A 66 -7.52 19.96 -18.98
N PHE A 67 -8.65 19.62 -19.61
CA PHE A 67 -9.61 18.66 -19.07
C PHE A 67 -8.99 17.27 -18.85
N SER A 68 -8.21 16.77 -19.81
CA SER A 68 -7.55 15.47 -19.68
C SER A 68 -6.53 15.43 -18.55
N VAL A 69 -5.77 16.52 -18.35
CA VAL A 69 -4.84 16.64 -17.21
C VAL A 69 -5.58 16.68 -15.88
N GLN A 70 -6.69 17.45 -15.79
CA GLN A 70 -7.53 17.47 -14.60
C GLN A 70 -8.11 16.08 -14.28
N ALA A 71 -8.63 15.38 -15.30
CA ALA A 71 -9.18 14.04 -15.16
C ALA A 71 -8.11 13.05 -14.67
N ALA A 72 -6.88 13.12 -15.19
CA ALA A 72 -5.77 12.31 -14.72
C ALA A 72 -5.43 12.58 -13.25
N GLY A 73 -5.43 13.85 -12.83
CA GLY A 73 -5.28 14.25 -11.43
C GLY A 73 -6.38 13.68 -10.53
N MET A 74 -7.64 13.74 -10.97
CA MET A 74 -8.78 13.17 -10.23
C MET A 74 -8.68 11.65 -10.07
N ILE A 75 -8.30 10.92 -11.13
CA ILE A 75 -8.08 9.47 -11.09
C ILE A 75 -6.96 9.13 -10.11
N LEU A 76 -5.87 9.91 -10.11
CA LEU A 76 -4.76 9.72 -9.18
C LEU A 76 -5.23 9.88 -7.72
N ILE A 77 -5.97 10.95 -7.41
CA ILE A 77 -6.52 11.19 -6.06
C ILE A 77 -7.37 10.01 -5.61
N PHE A 78 -8.33 9.58 -6.43
CA PHE A 78 -9.26 8.52 -6.07
C PHE A 78 -8.52 7.19 -5.83
N THR A 79 -7.54 6.91 -6.67
CA THR A 79 -6.67 5.73 -6.54
C THR A 79 -5.86 5.80 -5.25
N CYS A 80 -5.22 6.93 -4.94
CA CYS A 80 -4.45 7.10 -3.72
C CYS A 80 -5.29 6.96 -2.46
N LEU A 81 -6.50 7.55 -2.44
CA LEU A 81 -7.42 7.41 -1.30
C LEU A 81 -7.87 5.97 -1.08
N PHE A 82 -8.19 5.26 -2.17
CA PHE A 82 -8.56 3.85 -2.11
C PHE A 82 -7.41 2.99 -1.53
N PHE A 83 -6.20 3.14 -2.06
CA PHE A 83 -5.03 2.40 -1.57
C PHE A 83 -4.64 2.80 -0.15
N PHE A 84 -4.85 4.06 0.23
CA PHE A 84 -4.58 4.53 1.59
C PHE A 84 -5.50 3.82 2.59
N ALA A 85 -6.81 3.76 2.31
CA ALA A 85 -7.76 3.03 3.15
C ALA A 85 -7.40 1.53 3.25
N MET A 86 -7.05 0.90 2.13
CA MET A 86 -6.63 -0.50 2.10
C MET A 86 -5.34 -0.73 2.91
N SER A 87 -4.35 0.16 2.78
CA SER A 87 -3.11 0.08 3.56
C SER A 87 -3.34 0.25 5.05
N CYS A 88 -4.23 1.16 5.47
CA CYS A 88 -4.62 1.29 6.87
C CYS A 88 -5.29 0.02 7.41
N ALA A 89 -6.17 -0.60 6.62
CA ALA A 89 -6.82 -1.86 6.99
C ALA A 89 -5.81 -3.02 7.13
N ILE A 90 -4.86 -3.14 6.21
CA ILE A 90 -3.77 -4.12 6.28
C ILE A 90 -2.89 -3.87 7.51
N LEU A 91 -2.54 -2.61 7.79
CA LEU A 91 -1.73 -2.23 8.93
C LEU A 91 -2.39 -2.62 10.25
N SER A 92 -3.71 -2.37 10.37
CA SER A 92 -4.49 -2.76 11.54
C SER A 92 -4.52 -4.28 11.69
N SER A 93 -4.83 -4.99 10.60
CA SER A 93 -4.90 -6.45 10.60
C SER A 93 -3.56 -7.09 10.98
N TRP A 94 -2.46 -6.54 10.48
CA TRP A 94 -1.12 -7.01 10.81
C TRP A 94 -0.83 -6.84 12.30
N ARG A 95 -1.18 -5.69 12.89
CA ARG A 95 -1.00 -5.46 14.34
C ARG A 95 -1.79 -6.45 15.16
N ASP A 96 -3.03 -6.74 14.77
CA ASP A 96 -3.89 -7.69 15.47
C ASP A 96 -3.29 -9.10 15.44
N TYR A 97 -2.87 -9.61 14.27
CA TYR A 97 -2.22 -10.92 14.18
C TYR A 97 -0.89 -10.99 14.94
N ARG A 98 -0.12 -9.89 14.99
CA ARG A 98 1.12 -9.83 15.77
C ARG A 98 0.89 -9.85 17.27
N ILE A 99 -0.20 -9.24 17.75
CA ILE A 99 -0.61 -9.33 19.15
C ILE A 99 -1.06 -10.76 19.46
N GLU A 100 -1.90 -11.36 18.61
CA GLU A 100 -2.36 -12.75 18.77
C GLU A 100 -1.17 -13.72 18.81
N GLU A 101 -0.16 -13.51 17.97
CA GLU A 101 1.05 -14.33 17.96
C GLU A 101 1.82 -14.28 19.28
N VAL A 102 2.01 -13.08 19.84
CA VAL A 102 2.75 -12.89 21.09
C VAL A 102 1.95 -13.47 22.27
N ASP A 103 0.64 -13.24 22.30
CA ASP A 103 -0.26 -13.81 23.32
C ASP A 103 -0.24 -15.34 23.28
N PHE A 104 -0.33 -15.92 22.08
CA PHE A 104 -0.26 -17.36 21.85
C PHE A 104 1.08 -17.97 22.27
N LEU A 105 2.20 -17.29 21.99
CA LEU A 105 3.52 -17.74 22.42
C LEU A 105 3.73 -17.60 23.93
N SER A 106 3.05 -16.65 24.59
CA SER A 106 3.12 -16.50 26.04
C SER A 106 2.35 -17.58 26.80
N THR A 107 1.31 -18.16 26.16
CA THR A 107 0.49 -19.23 26.76
C THR A 107 1.12 -20.61 26.63
N ILE A 108 2.06 -20.80 25.71
CA ILE A 108 2.81 -22.05 25.56
C ILE A 108 4.18 -21.81 26.19
N ASP A 109 4.56 -22.64 27.16
CA ASP A 109 5.87 -22.60 27.84
C ASP A 109 7.02 -22.88 26.85
N THR A 110 7.32 -21.88 26.03
CA THR A 110 8.30 -21.92 24.95
C THR A 110 9.41 -20.94 25.27
N LYS A 111 10.65 -21.35 25.01
CA LYS A 111 11.83 -20.48 25.17
C LYS A 111 11.91 -19.35 24.12
N VAL A 112 10.88 -19.17 23.30
CA VAL A 112 10.86 -18.24 22.17
C VAL A 112 10.09 -17.00 22.59
N GLU A 113 10.80 -16.03 23.18
CA GLU A 113 10.20 -14.74 23.52
C GLU A 113 10.18 -13.84 22.29
N ARG A 114 8.98 -13.55 21.78
CA ARG A 114 8.75 -12.53 20.76
C ARG A 114 8.25 -11.24 21.40
N LYS A 115 8.78 -10.11 20.93
CA LYS A 115 8.37 -8.78 21.40
C LYS A 115 7.08 -8.33 20.71
N LEU A 116 6.25 -7.61 21.46
CA LEU A 116 5.10 -6.88 20.93
C LEU A 116 5.54 -5.86 19.87
N PRO A 117 4.66 -5.54 18.91
CA PRO A 117 4.94 -4.48 17.95
C PRO A 117 5.13 -3.15 18.70
N SER A 118 6.36 -2.64 18.72
CA SER A 118 6.66 -1.34 19.32
C SER A 118 6.33 -0.22 18.33
N SER A 119 5.70 0.85 18.82
CA SER A 119 5.42 2.07 18.04
C SER A 119 6.69 2.81 17.62
N ASP A 120 7.77 2.62 18.37
CA ASP A 120 9.03 3.39 18.27
C ASP A 120 9.88 3.05 17.03
N ILE A 121 9.51 2.02 16.26
CA ILE A 121 10.25 1.59 15.06
C ILE A 121 9.42 1.86 13.78
N SER A 122 8.49 2.82 13.82
CA SER A 122 7.61 3.17 12.68
C SER A 122 8.35 3.46 11.37
N TRP A 123 9.55 4.04 11.41
CA TRP A 123 10.26 4.45 10.18
C TRP A 123 10.95 3.33 9.39
N ARG A 124 11.14 2.15 9.99
CA ARG A 124 11.72 0.99 9.28
C ARG A 124 10.68 0.16 8.53
N TRP A 125 9.40 0.51 8.66
CA TRP A 125 8.31 -0.27 8.12
C TRP A 125 7.93 0.24 6.72
N ASN A 126 8.05 -0.62 5.72
CA ASN A 126 7.80 -0.31 4.30
C ASN A 126 6.37 0.23 4.09
N GLU A 127 5.44 -0.21 4.92
CA GLU A 127 4.04 0.17 4.98
C GLU A 127 3.86 1.65 5.29
N ILE A 128 4.67 2.20 6.18
CA ILE A 128 4.61 3.62 6.54
C ILE A 128 5.21 4.47 5.42
N GLN A 129 6.30 4.01 4.80
CA GLN A 129 6.87 4.66 3.63
C GLN A 129 5.89 4.67 2.44
N PHE A 130 5.15 3.57 2.25
CA PHE A 130 4.11 3.48 1.24
C PHE A 130 2.93 4.41 1.52
N ILE A 131 2.47 4.51 2.79
CA ILE A 131 1.45 5.47 3.18
C ILE A 131 1.91 6.91 2.91
N ALA A 132 3.16 7.24 3.26
CA ALA A 132 3.74 8.56 2.97
C ALA A 132 3.80 8.84 1.45
N LEU A 133 4.15 7.83 0.64
CA LEU A 133 4.10 7.92 -0.82
C LEU A 133 2.67 8.19 -1.31
N LEU A 134 1.67 7.48 -0.81
CA LEU A 134 0.27 7.68 -1.18
C LEU A 134 -0.22 9.09 -0.83
N ILE A 135 0.14 9.61 0.34
CA ILE A 135 -0.20 10.99 0.74
C ILE A 135 0.46 11.98 -0.23
N THR A 136 1.74 11.79 -0.54
CA THR A 136 2.49 12.66 -1.45
C THR A 136 1.88 12.67 -2.85
N LEU A 137 1.54 11.49 -3.38
CA LEU A 137 0.88 11.35 -4.69
C LEU A 137 -0.54 11.94 -4.68
N CYS A 138 -1.27 11.81 -3.58
CA CYS A 138 -2.58 12.41 -3.43
C CYS A 138 -2.50 13.94 -3.46
N LEU A 139 -1.55 14.53 -2.73
CA LEU A 139 -1.30 15.98 -2.76
C LEU A 139 -0.91 16.46 -4.16
N LEU A 140 -0.05 15.71 -4.85
CA LEU A 140 0.32 16.00 -6.23
C LEU A 140 -0.89 15.93 -7.17
N GLY A 141 -1.76 14.93 -7.01
CA GLY A 141 -3.03 14.83 -7.74
C GLY A 141 -3.95 16.03 -7.49
N VAL A 142 -4.07 16.50 -6.25
CA VAL A 142 -4.83 17.70 -5.89
C VAL A 142 -4.26 18.94 -6.57
N ILE A 143 -2.94 19.10 -6.57
CA ILE A 143 -2.27 20.23 -7.24
C ILE A 143 -2.54 20.19 -8.75
N ILE A 144 -2.42 19.03 -9.39
CA ILE A 144 -2.70 18.85 -10.82
C ILE A 144 -4.16 19.17 -11.15
N PHE A 145 -5.09 18.71 -10.31
CA PHE A 145 -6.51 18.96 -10.51
C PHE A 145 -6.87 20.45 -10.37
N MET A 146 -6.34 21.12 -9.36
CA MET A 146 -6.62 22.54 -9.08
C MET A 146 -5.89 23.48 -10.06
N TYR A 147 -4.68 23.11 -10.48
CA TYR A 147 -3.81 23.94 -11.30
C TYR A 147 -3.26 23.16 -12.50
N PRO A 148 -4.12 22.68 -13.42
CA PRO A 148 -3.69 21.90 -14.58
C PRO A 148 -2.73 22.68 -15.49
N LYS A 149 -2.83 24.01 -15.45
CA LYS A 149 -1.98 24.93 -16.20
C LYS A 149 -0.49 24.83 -15.84
N ILE A 150 -0.16 24.35 -14.65
CA ILE A 150 1.26 24.10 -14.28
C ILE A 150 1.88 23.09 -15.24
N ILE A 151 1.15 22.03 -15.57
CA ILE A 151 1.62 20.99 -16.48
C ILE A 151 1.55 21.47 -17.93
N THR A 152 0.47 22.16 -18.31
CA THR A 152 0.33 22.60 -19.71
C THR A 152 1.26 23.76 -20.08
N ASN A 153 1.74 24.56 -19.11
CA ASN A 153 2.68 25.66 -19.37
C ASN A 153 4.15 25.22 -19.33
N LEU A 154 4.42 23.96 -18.94
CA LEU A 154 5.78 23.40 -18.95
C LEU A 154 6.27 23.06 -20.37
N PHE A 155 5.36 23.06 -21.36
CA PHE A 155 5.60 22.70 -22.75
C PHE A 155 4.93 23.72 -23.69
#